data_AF-A0A7W1HAR5-F1
#
_entry.id   AF-A0A7W1HAR5-F1
#
_cell.length_a   1.000
_cell.length_b   1.000
_cell.length_c   1.000
_cell.angle_alpha   90.00
_cell.angle_beta   90.00
_cell.angle_gamma   90.00
#
_symmetry.space_group_name_H-M   'P 1'
#
loop_
_entity.id
_entity.type
_entity.pdbx_description
1 polymer ?
#
loop_
_entity_poly.entity_id
_entity_poly.type
_entity_poly.pdbx_seq_one_letter_code
_entity_poly.pdbx_strand_id
1 'polypeptide(L)'
;MRGKLAVAGASMIFVAGAIVFAAAKSPNSIEGTYRLVSRDLPDGTRLVPPQLQGLLTYTEEYRNFNIYWTDTEGKRMSISSIATYSLTDDEYTETSIYYMVNDEIGGAGLSYDLSGQSGSSPITAEDGGIAFSLPLFDEPNVVYEDDGFTASREGVFVDHWEEVE
;
A
#
# COMPACT_ATOMS: atom_id res chain seq x y z
N MET A 1 56.22 9.41 -57.94
CA MET A 1 55.69 9.66 -56.59
C MET A 1 54.18 9.42 -56.61
N ARG A 2 53.68 8.36 -55.96
CA ARG A 2 52.25 8.03 -55.86
C ARG A 2 51.76 8.43 -54.47
N GLY A 3 50.91 9.46 -54.38
CA GLY A 3 50.26 9.88 -53.14
C GLY A 3 49.07 8.97 -52.84
N LYS A 4 49.06 8.35 -51.65
CA LYS A 4 47.92 7.60 -51.12
C LYS A 4 46.96 8.59 -50.45
N LEU A 5 45.72 8.65 -50.92
CA LEU A 5 44.63 9.36 -50.23
C LEU A 5 43.97 8.36 -49.28
N ALA A 6 44.08 8.61 -47.97
CA ALA A 6 43.37 7.84 -46.95
C ALA A 6 41.99 8.45 -46.74
N VAL A 7 40.94 7.66 -46.92
CA VAL A 7 39.56 8.03 -46.57
C VAL A 7 39.34 7.65 -45.12
N ALA A 8 39.14 8.65 -44.25
CA ALA A 8 38.76 8.46 -42.86
C ALA A 8 37.24 8.25 -42.79
N GLY A 9 36.80 7.08 -42.31
CA GLY A 9 35.41 6.80 -42.02
C GLY A 9 34.98 7.46 -40.71
N ALA A 10 34.02 8.37 -40.78
CA ALA A 10 33.35 8.92 -39.60
C ALA A 10 32.14 8.04 -39.26
N SER A 11 32.26 7.22 -38.22
CA SER A 11 31.12 6.53 -37.60
C SER A 11 30.36 7.54 -36.73
N MET A 12 29.14 7.90 -37.14
CA MET A 12 28.17 8.59 -36.29
C MET A 12 27.55 7.57 -35.33
N ILE A 13 27.81 7.75 -34.03
CA ILE A 13 27.08 7.07 -32.97
C ILE A 13 25.79 7.87 -32.73
N PHE A 14 24.65 7.30 -33.11
CA PHE A 14 23.34 7.82 -32.70
C PHE A 14 23.09 7.38 -31.25
N VAL A 15 23.21 8.32 -30.30
CA VAL A 15 22.71 8.12 -28.94
C VAL A 15 21.20 8.38 -28.98
N ALA A 16 20.41 7.33 -29.13
CA ALA A 16 18.97 7.40 -28.93
C ALA A 16 18.70 7.54 -27.43
N GLY A 17 18.38 8.75 -26.97
CA GLY A 17 17.87 8.98 -25.63
C GLY A 17 16.48 8.35 -25.52
N ALA A 18 16.37 7.25 -24.77
CA ALA A 18 15.07 6.71 -24.40
C ALA A 18 14.41 7.68 -23.42
N ILE A 19 13.39 8.39 -23.88
CA ILE A 19 12.47 9.12 -23.00
C ILE A 19 11.63 8.04 -22.32
N VAL A 20 11.91 7.78 -21.05
CA VAL A 20 11.06 6.93 -20.21
C VAL A 20 9.82 7.77 -19.87
N PHE A 21 8.73 7.51 -20.57
CA PHE A 21 7.42 7.97 -20.13
C PHE A 21 7.01 7.06 -18.97
N ALA A 22 6.96 7.59 -17.75
CA ALA A 22 6.25 6.92 -16.67
C ALA A 22 4.81 6.71 -17.14
N ALA A 23 4.35 5.46 -17.17
CA ALA A 23 2.96 5.16 -17.48
C ALA A 23 2.10 5.85 -16.42
N ALA A 24 1.17 6.71 -16.84
CA ALA A 24 0.20 7.28 -15.92
C ALA A 24 -0.60 6.13 -15.31
N LYS A 25 -0.64 6.07 -13.98
CA LYS A 25 -1.46 5.12 -13.22
C LYS A 25 -2.90 5.22 -13.71
N SER A 26 -3.59 4.09 -13.85
CA SER A 26 -5.02 4.16 -14.15
C SER A 26 -5.69 4.90 -12.98
N PRO A 27 -6.69 5.77 -13.24
CA PRO A 27 -7.34 6.57 -12.19
C PRO A 27 -8.01 5.71 -11.10
N ASN A 28 -8.15 4.40 -11.32
CA ASN A 28 -8.75 3.45 -10.38
C ASN A 28 -7.76 2.37 -9.92
N SER A 29 -6.44 2.59 -10.04
CA SER A 29 -5.44 1.62 -9.60
C SER A 29 -4.90 1.97 -8.22
N ILE A 30 -4.92 0.98 -7.32
CA ILE A 30 -4.34 1.07 -5.97
C ILE A 30 -2.98 0.35 -5.87
N GLU A 31 -2.45 -0.17 -6.97
CA GLU A 31 -1.12 -0.78 -7.02
C GLU A 31 -0.06 0.18 -6.49
N GLY A 32 0.98 -0.32 -5.85
CA GLY A 32 2.04 0.52 -5.30
C GLY A 32 2.43 0.13 -3.89
N THR A 33 3.44 0.84 -3.36
CA THR A 33 3.90 0.64 -1.99
C THR A 33 3.60 1.89 -1.17
N TYR A 34 2.97 1.68 -0.01
CA TYR A 34 2.50 2.72 0.87
C TYR A 34 3.13 2.58 2.25
N ARG A 35 3.56 3.71 2.80
CA ARG A 35 4.12 3.80 4.15
C ARG A 35 3.13 4.49 5.07
N LEU A 36 2.94 3.93 6.26
CA LEU A 36 2.16 4.58 7.32
C LEU A 36 2.96 5.75 7.89
N VAL A 37 2.40 6.95 7.79
CA VAL A 37 3.05 8.19 8.24
C VAL A 37 2.62 8.55 9.65
N SER A 38 1.34 8.35 9.95
CA SER A 38 0.77 8.70 11.25
C SER A 38 -0.57 8.05 11.50
N ARG A 39 -0.93 7.94 12.78
CA ARG A 39 -2.24 7.51 13.27
C ARG A 39 -2.79 8.56 14.23
N ASP A 40 -3.99 9.05 13.98
CA ASP A 40 -4.74 9.88 14.90
C ASP A 40 -5.67 9.01 15.76
N LEU A 41 -5.65 9.25 17.06
CA LEU A 41 -6.50 8.58 18.04
C LEU A 41 -7.65 9.48 18.50
N PRO A 42 -8.75 8.92 19.03
CA PRO A 42 -9.93 9.68 19.43
C PRO A 42 -9.69 10.68 20.56
N ASP A 43 -8.64 10.47 21.36
CA ASP A 43 -8.24 11.37 22.45
C ASP A 43 -7.40 12.57 21.97
N GLY A 44 -7.17 12.69 20.65
CA GLY A 44 -6.34 13.71 20.03
C GLY A 44 -4.85 13.37 20.00
N THR A 45 -4.45 12.20 20.50
CA THR A 45 -3.07 11.72 20.39
C THR A 45 -2.74 11.37 18.94
N ARG A 46 -1.59 11.85 18.45
CA ARG A 46 -1.05 11.48 17.14
C ARG A 46 0.18 10.60 17.32
N LEU A 47 0.12 9.36 16.81
CA LEU A 47 1.25 8.44 16.77
C LEU A 47 2.01 8.62 15.45
N VAL A 48 3.33 8.61 15.53
CA VAL A 48 4.26 8.74 14.40
C VAL A 48 5.46 7.79 14.61
N PRO A 49 6.29 7.53 13.58
CA PRO A 49 7.53 6.81 13.76
C PRO A 49 8.41 7.40 14.89
N PRO A 50 9.09 6.57 15.70
CA PRO A 50 9.20 5.12 15.59
C PRO A 50 8.11 4.33 16.35
N GLN A 51 7.19 5.01 17.06
CA GLN A 51 6.13 4.37 17.86
C GLN A 51 5.09 3.67 16.99
N LEU A 52 4.96 4.10 15.74
CA LEU A 52 4.10 3.56 14.72
C LEU A 52 4.93 3.30 13.46
N GLN A 53 4.78 2.11 12.87
CA GLN A 53 5.35 1.79 11.57
C GLN A 53 4.39 0.90 10.80
N GLY A 54 4.34 1.09 9.49
CA GLY A 54 3.52 0.25 8.63
C GLY A 54 3.98 0.32 7.19
N LEU A 55 3.82 -0.80 6.49
CA LEU A 55 4.08 -0.95 5.08
C LEU A 55 2.95 -1.78 4.47
N LEU A 56 2.39 -1.26 3.39
CA LEU A 56 1.39 -1.91 2.56
C LEU A 56 1.89 -1.93 1.13
N THR A 57 1.80 -3.08 0.47
CA THR A 57 2.10 -3.18 -0.96
C THR A 57 0.95 -3.87 -1.67
N TYR A 58 0.51 -3.27 -2.76
CA TYR A 58 -0.35 -3.90 -3.75
C TYR A 58 0.46 -4.16 -5.02
N THR A 59 0.47 -5.41 -5.47
CA THR A 59 0.82 -5.76 -6.85
C THR A 59 -0.46 -5.93 -7.66
N GLU A 60 -0.38 -6.38 -8.90
CA GLU A 60 -1.57 -6.69 -9.73
C GLU A 60 -2.52 -7.69 -9.04
N GLU A 61 -1.99 -8.67 -8.31
CA GLU A 61 -2.79 -9.78 -7.74
C GLU A 61 -2.74 -9.85 -6.21
N TYR A 62 -1.72 -9.28 -5.57
CA TYR A 62 -1.45 -9.51 -4.15
C TYR A 62 -1.48 -8.23 -3.32
N ARG A 63 -1.99 -8.37 -2.11
CA ARG A 63 -1.87 -7.42 -1.01
C ARG A 63 -0.91 -7.99 0.03
N ASN A 64 0.08 -7.21 0.43
CA ASN A 64 0.94 -7.49 1.59
C ASN A 64 0.83 -6.33 2.57
N PHE A 65 0.43 -6.60 3.81
CA PHE A 65 0.21 -5.56 4.81
C PHE A 65 0.95 -5.91 6.10
N ASN A 66 1.65 -4.93 6.66
CA ASN A 66 2.29 -5.03 7.96
C ASN A 66 2.13 -3.71 8.70
N ILE A 67 1.73 -3.79 9.96
CA ILE A 67 1.71 -2.63 10.87
C ILE A 67 2.20 -3.06 12.24
N TYR A 68 2.84 -2.12 12.93
CA TYR A 68 3.32 -2.26 14.29
C TYR A 68 3.13 -0.94 15.03
N TRP A 69 2.67 -1.01 16.28
CA TRP A 69 2.72 0.12 17.19
C TRP A 69 2.91 -0.29 18.65
N THR A 70 3.32 0.66 19.48
CA THR A 70 3.39 0.50 20.93
C THR A 70 2.49 1.48 21.66
N ASP A 71 1.90 1.04 22.76
CA ASP A 71 1.23 1.94 23.71
C ASP A 71 2.22 2.68 24.61
N THR A 72 1.69 3.49 25.55
CA THR A 72 2.50 4.25 26.51
C THR A 72 3.21 3.38 27.55
N GLU A 73 2.78 2.13 27.74
CA GLU A 73 3.41 1.15 28.64
C GLU A 73 4.48 0.31 27.92
N GLY A 74 4.65 0.49 26.61
CA GLY A 74 5.58 -0.26 25.78
C GLY A 74 5.06 -1.63 25.33
N LYS A 75 3.77 -1.93 25.54
CA LYS A 75 3.14 -3.13 24.98
C LYS A 75 2.96 -2.94 23.48
N ARG A 76 3.08 -4.04 22.75
CA ARG A 76 3.11 -4.04 21.29
C ARG A 76 1.80 -4.55 20.71
N MET A 77 1.40 -3.95 19.60
CA MET A 77 0.50 -4.60 18.67
C MET A 77 1.12 -4.65 17.28
N SER A 78 0.97 -5.79 16.62
CA SER A 78 1.33 -5.91 15.21
C SER A 78 0.32 -6.76 14.46
N ILE A 79 0.06 -6.37 13.22
CA ILE A 79 -0.77 -7.12 12.28
C ILE A 79 0.06 -7.36 11.03
N SER A 80 0.01 -8.59 10.52
CA SER A 80 0.63 -8.95 9.24
C SER A 80 -0.38 -9.75 8.42
N SER A 81 -0.54 -9.42 7.15
CA SER A 81 -1.40 -10.17 6.25
C SER A 81 -0.85 -10.29 4.84
N ILE A 82 -1.22 -11.39 4.19
CA ILE A 82 -1.04 -11.63 2.77
C ILE A 82 -2.38 -12.09 2.22
N ALA A 83 -2.82 -11.47 1.13
CA ALA A 83 -4.05 -11.83 0.45
C ALA A 83 -3.89 -11.71 -1.07
N THR A 84 -4.72 -12.43 -1.82
CA THR A 84 -5.00 -12.07 -3.21
C THR A 84 -6.17 -11.11 -3.26
N TYR A 85 -6.18 -10.19 -4.21
CA TYR A 85 -7.31 -9.28 -4.40
C TYR A 85 -7.64 -9.08 -5.88
N SER A 86 -8.82 -8.51 -6.11
CA SER A 86 -9.17 -7.90 -7.39
C SER A 86 -9.90 -6.59 -7.14
N LEU A 87 -9.71 -5.64 -8.06
CA LEU A 87 -10.34 -4.33 -8.02
C LEU A 87 -10.96 -4.06 -9.39
N THR A 88 -12.24 -3.72 -9.39
CA THR A 88 -12.99 -3.28 -10.57
C THR A 88 -13.50 -1.85 -10.34
N ASP A 89 -14.32 -1.32 -11.23
CA ASP A 89 -14.95 -0.02 -11.00
C ASP A 89 -16.04 -0.07 -9.91
N ASP A 90 -16.60 -1.26 -9.65
CA ASP A 90 -17.78 -1.44 -8.79
C ASP A 90 -17.48 -2.19 -7.47
N GLU A 91 -16.42 -3.01 -7.43
CA GLU A 91 -16.18 -3.96 -6.34
C GLU A 91 -14.68 -4.19 -6.08
N TYR A 92 -14.34 -4.28 -4.79
CA TYR A 92 -13.10 -4.85 -4.28
C TYR A 92 -13.38 -6.24 -3.71
N THR A 93 -12.56 -7.23 -4.07
CA THR A 93 -12.63 -8.59 -3.51
C THR A 93 -11.30 -9.00 -2.93
N GLU A 94 -11.28 -9.70 -1.80
CA GLU A 94 -10.06 -10.22 -1.18
C GLU A 94 -10.23 -11.69 -0.79
N THR A 95 -9.13 -12.46 -0.86
CA THR A 95 -9.00 -13.77 -0.22
C THR A 95 -7.73 -13.81 0.60
N SER A 96 -7.89 -13.97 1.91
CA SER A 96 -6.77 -14.07 2.86
C SER A 96 -6.01 -15.37 2.63
N ILE A 97 -4.69 -15.28 2.49
CA ILE A 97 -3.77 -16.43 2.49
C ILE A 97 -3.20 -16.62 3.91
N TYR A 98 -2.94 -15.51 4.58
CA TYR A 98 -2.29 -15.45 5.87
C TYR A 98 -2.73 -14.19 6.61
N TYR A 99 -3.12 -14.33 7.87
CA TYR A 99 -3.37 -13.22 8.78
C TYR A 99 -2.78 -13.54 10.16
N MET A 100 -2.03 -12.61 10.72
CA MET A 100 -1.41 -12.75 12.04
C MET A 100 -1.64 -11.48 12.84
N VAL A 101 -2.02 -11.66 14.10
CA VAL A 101 -2.09 -10.59 15.09
C VAL A 101 -1.24 -10.97 16.29
N ASN A 102 -0.37 -10.06 16.72
CA ASN A 102 0.22 -10.10 18.05
C ASN A 102 -0.34 -8.92 18.84
N ASP A 103 -1.17 -9.20 19.84
CA ASP A 103 -1.82 -8.20 20.67
C ASP A 103 -1.37 -8.30 22.12
N GLU A 104 -0.27 -7.64 22.47
CA GLU A 104 0.16 -7.48 23.87
C GLU A 104 -0.63 -6.38 24.57
N ILE A 105 -1.19 -5.42 23.83
CA ILE A 105 -1.92 -4.25 24.36
C ILE A 105 -3.24 -4.70 25.00
N GLY A 106 -4.06 -5.46 24.26
CA GLY A 106 -5.29 -6.08 24.73
C GLY A 106 -5.08 -7.39 25.47
N GLY A 107 -3.86 -7.93 25.46
CA GLY A 107 -3.47 -9.13 26.20
C GLY A 107 -3.91 -10.46 25.56
N ALA A 108 -4.36 -10.44 24.30
CA ALA A 108 -4.73 -11.64 23.56
C ALA A 108 -3.52 -12.45 23.06
N GLY A 109 -2.34 -11.83 22.99
CA GLY A 109 -1.11 -12.47 22.53
C GLY A 109 -1.10 -12.75 21.02
N LEU A 110 -0.40 -13.81 20.62
CA LEU A 110 -0.18 -14.15 19.21
C LEU A 110 -1.28 -15.08 18.69
N SER A 111 -1.84 -14.76 17.51
CA SER A 111 -2.81 -15.56 16.78
C SER A 111 -2.51 -15.60 15.29
N TYR A 112 -2.97 -16.68 14.64
CA TYR A 112 -2.86 -16.90 13.20
C TYR A 112 -4.20 -17.37 12.64
N ASP A 113 -4.54 -16.87 11.46
CA ASP A 113 -5.63 -17.37 10.64
C ASP A 113 -5.08 -17.76 9.25
N LEU A 114 -5.29 -19.02 8.87
CA LEU A 114 -4.90 -19.63 7.60
C LEU A 114 -6.12 -20.28 6.91
N SER A 115 -7.34 -19.86 7.27
CA SER A 115 -8.59 -20.50 6.84
C SER A 115 -8.96 -20.23 5.38
N GLY A 116 -8.30 -19.26 4.73
CA GLY A 116 -8.60 -18.92 3.35
C GLY A 116 -9.86 -18.06 3.18
N GLN A 117 -10.23 -17.24 4.18
CA GLN A 117 -11.46 -16.46 4.14
C GLN A 117 -11.46 -15.48 2.96
N SER A 118 -12.60 -15.40 2.27
CA SER A 118 -12.84 -14.44 1.18
C SER A 118 -13.98 -13.49 1.52
N GLY A 119 -13.95 -12.31 0.93
CA GLY A 119 -15.01 -11.30 1.07
C GLY A 119 -14.94 -10.26 -0.04
N SER A 120 -16.01 -9.47 -0.14
CA SER A 120 -16.15 -8.41 -1.15
C SER A 120 -16.79 -7.17 -0.54
N SER A 121 -16.46 -6.01 -1.11
CA SER A 121 -17.04 -4.72 -0.76
C SER A 121 -17.31 -3.88 -1.99
N PRO A 122 -18.44 -3.16 -2.05
CA PRO A 122 -18.71 -2.22 -3.14
C PRO A 122 -17.74 -1.05 -3.08
N ILE A 123 -17.39 -0.52 -4.26
CA ILE A 123 -16.59 0.69 -4.41
C ILE A 123 -17.52 1.89 -4.55
N THR A 124 -17.14 2.98 -3.89
CA THR A 124 -17.72 4.30 -4.10
C THR A 124 -16.67 5.18 -4.77
N ALA A 125 -17.01 5.75 -5.92
CA ALA A 125 -16.19 6.77 -6.55
C ALA A 125 -16.33 8.09 -5.76
N GLU A 126 -15.20 8.70 -5.44
CA GLU A 126 -15.11 10.00 -4.79
C GLU A 126 -14.42 10.99 -5.74
N ASP A 127 -14.49 12.30 -5.47
CA ASP A 127 -13.84 13.33 -6.28
C ASP A 127 -12.31 13.14 -6.27
N GLY A 128 -11.77 12.45 -7.28
CA GLY A 128 -10.33 12.17 -7.43
C GLY A 128 -9.84 10.88 -6.77
N GLY A 129 -10.74 9.96 -6.41
CA GLY A 129 -10.35 8.75 -5.69
C GLY A 129 -11.42 7.66 -5.61
N ILE A 130 -11.12 6.59 -4.88
CA ILE A 130 -12.05 5.49 -4.59
C ILE A 130 -12.10 5.17 -3.10
N ALA A 131 -13.28 4.78 -2.62
CA ALA A 131 -13.52 4.41 -1.23
C ALA A 131 -14.22 3.05 -1.11
N PHE A 132 -13.81 2.25 -0.13
CA PHE A 132 -14.46 0.97 0.19
C PHE A 132 -14.11 0.51 1.62
N SER A 133 -14.91 -0.40 2.18
CA SER A 133 -14.55 -1.11 3.42
C SER A 133 -13.69 -2.31 3.09
N LEU A 134 -12.60 -2.54 3.81
CA LEU A 134 -11.90 -3.81 3.68
C LEU A 134 -12.78 -4.95 4.25
N PRO A 135 -13.00 -6.05 3.49
CA PRO A 135 -14.10 -6.97 3.77
C PRO A 135 -13.80 -8.02 4.85
N LEU A 136 -12.55 -8.13 5.30
CA LEU A 136 -12.11 -9.16 6.23
C LEU A 136 -11.77 -8.57 7.61
N PHE A 137 -11.67 -9.45 8.62
CA PHE A 137 -11.12 -9.18 9.96
C PHE A 137 -11.54 -7.87 10.67
N ASP A 138 -12.75 -7.35 10.42
CA ASP A 138 -13.23 -6.07 11.00
C ASP A 138 -12.26 -4.90 10.67
N GLU A 139 -11.79 -4.91 9.42
CA GLU A 139 -10.83 -3.96 8.87
C GLU A 139 -11.45 -2.56 8.61
N PRO A 140 -10.61 -1.51 8.48
CA PRO A 140 -11.06 -0.13 8.29
C PRO A 140 -11.77 0.14 6.96
N ASN A 141 -12.46 1.28 6.90
CA ASN A 141 -12.79 1.96 5.65
C ASN A 141 -11.54 2.62 5.10
N VAL A 142 -11.31 2.49 3.79
CA VAL A 142 -10.18 3.10 3.09
C VAL A 142 -10.68 4.09 2.03
N VAL A 143 -9.93 5.17 1.87
CA VAL A 143 -10.15 6.20 0.84
C VAL A 143 -8.82 6.47 0.16
N TYR A 144 -8.68 6.05 -1.10
CA TYR A 144 -7.50 6.24 -1.94
C TYR A 144 -7.60 7.52 -2.75
N GLU A 145 -6.52 8.28 -2.78
CA GLU A 145 -6.32 9.51 -3.54
C GLU A 145 -4.97 9.43 -4.28
N ASP A 146 -4.60 10.45 -5.07
CA ASP A 146 -3.42 10.43 -5.95
C ASP A 146 -2.09 10.09 -5.24
N ASP A 147 -1.87 10.58 -4.02
CA ASP A 147 -0.58 10.48 -3.31
C ASP A 147 -0.58 9.46 -2.15
N GLY A 148 -1.67 8.70 -1.97
CA GLY A 148 -1.79 7.79 -0.85
C GLY A 148 -3.23 7.46 -0.47
N PHE A 149 -3.46 7.17 0.80
CA PHE A 149 -4.80 6.85 1.28
C PHE A 149 -4.96 7.09 2.78
N THR A 150 -6.22 7.19 3.21
CA THR A 150 -6.57 7.12 4.63
C THR A 150 -7.26 5.81 4.95
N ALA A 151 -6.99 5.27 6.15
CA ALA A 151 -7.72 4.11 6.68
C ALA A 151 -8.34 4.49 8.02
N SER A 152 -9.65 4.30 8.20
CA SER A 152 -10.35 4.74 9.40
C SER A 152 -11.29 3.69 9.97
N ARG A 153 -11.34 3.66 11.30
CA ARG A 153 -12.37 2.96 12.07
C ARG A 153 -13.01 3.97 13.01
N GLU A 154 -14.31 4.16 12.86
CA GLU A 154 -15.06 5.15 13.62
C GLU A 154 -14.87 4.94 15.13
N GLY A 155 -14.46 6.01 15.82
CA GLY A 155 -14.20 5.98 17.26
C GLY A 155 -12.95 5.19 17.69
N VAL A 156 -12.11 4.71 16.75
CA VAL A 156 -10.91 3.94 17.05
C VAL A 156 -9.64 4.61 16.54
N PHE A 157 -9.55 4.94 15.25
CA PHE A 157 -8.38 5.60 14.67
C PHE A 157 -8.63 6.18 13.28
N VAL A 158 -7.73 7.06 12.85
CA VAL A 158 -7.51 7.44 11.44
C VAL A 158 -6.03 7.30 11.12
N ASP A 159 -5.70 6.46 10.15
CA ASP A 159 -4.34 6.27 9.64
C ASP A 159 -4.16 7.06 8.34
N HIS A 160 -2.96 7.63 8.19
CA HIS A 160 -2.54 8.39 7.00
C HIS A 160 -1.36 7.69 6.35
N TRP A 161 -1.53 7.31 5.09
CA TRP A 161 -0.55 6.57 4.31
C TRP A 161 -0.13 7.38 3.10
N GLU A 162 1.16 7.35 2.79
CA GLU A 162 1.76 7.95 1.60
C GLU A 162 2.26 6.85 0.67
N GLU A 163 2.06 7.00 -0.64
CA GLU A 163 2.76 6.20 -1.64
C GLU A 163 4.25 6.59 -1.67
N VAL A 164 5.15 5.61 -1.76
CA VAL A 164 6.61 5.83 -1.59
C VAL A 164 7.48 5.32 -2.74
N GLU A 165 6.92 4.60 -3.71
CA GLU A 165 7.63 4.08 -4.90
C GLU A 165 6.74 4.05 -6.14
#